data_AF-A0A2I0K800-F1
#
_entry.id   AF-A0A2I0K800-F1
#
_cell.length_a   1.000
_cell.length_b   1.000
_cell.length_c   1.000
_cell.angle_alpha   90.00
_cell.angle_beta   90.00
_cell.angle_gamma   90.00
#
_symmetry.space_group_name_H-M   'P 1'
#
loop_
_entity.id
_entity.type
_entity.pdbx_description
1 polymer ?
#
loop_
_entity_poly.entity_id
_entity_poly.type
_entity_poly.pdbx_seq_one_letter_code
_entity_poly.pdbx_strand_id
1 'polypeptide(L)'
;MATSSTDGTACIWDLRNIGRGRLKNIRSVDHKKAVHSAYFSPSGSFLATSSFDNSVGIASGTDFEETSVVFHNNKTSRWISSFKAIWGWDDSYIFTGNMKRAVDIICQSRKSIIWRLESPYITAIPCRFAAHPSEVGTLAGATSGGQVYTWTLQ
;
A
#
# COMPACT_ATOMS: atom_id res chain seq x y z
N MET A 1 -6.27 -13.86 -5.49
CA MET A 1 -5.25 -13.75 -4.41
C MET A 1 -4.06 -12.97 -4.93
N ALA A 2 -3.33 -12.26 -4.07
CA ALA A 2 -2.08 -11.60 -4.43
C ALA A 2 -0.96 -12.07 -3.50
N THR A 3 0.27 -12.13 -4.01
CA THR A 3 1.49 -12.40 -3.25
C THR A 3 2.53 -11.34 -3.56
N SER A 4 3.43 -11.06 -2.62
CA SER A 4 4.58 -10.17 -2.80
C SER A 4 5.87 -10.90 -2.45
N SER A 5 6.95 -10.60 -3.16
CA SER A 5 8.23 -11.30 -3.04
C SER A 5 9.43 -10.35 -2.87
N THR A 6 10.49 -10.86 -2.25
CA THR A 6 11.77 -10.16 -2.11
C THR A 6 12.54 -10.06 -3.42
N ASP A 7 12.18 -10.85 -4.43
CA ASP A 7 12.73 -10.77 -5.80
C ASP A 7 12.30 -9.50 -6.56
N GLY A 8 11.40 -8.70 -5.98
CA GLY A 8 10.89 -7.48 -6.59
C GLY A 8 9.58 -7.67 -7.36
N THR A 9 8.94 -8.84 -7.27
CA THR A 9 7.66 -9.11 -7.94
C THR A 9 6.50 -9.18 -6.96
N ALA A 10 5.32 -8.79 -7.43
CA ALA A 10 4.05 -9.17 -6.82
C ALA A 10 3.18 -9.87 -7.86
N CYS A 11 2.64 -11.03 -7.50
CA CYS A 11 1.88 -11.87 -8.42
C CYS A 11 0.40 -11.91 -8.04
N ILE A 12 -0.45 -11.92 -9.06
CA ILE A 12 -1.90 -12.07 -8.95
C ILE A 12 -2.29 -13.47 -9.41
N TRP A 13 -3.13 -14.13 -8.63
CA TRP A 13 -3.47 -15.54 -8.79
C TRP A 13 -4.99 -15.75 -8.84
N ASP A 14 -5.43 -16.53 -9.82
CA ASP A 14 -6.78 -17.10 -9.84
C ASP A 14 -6.79 -18.42 -9.07
N LEU A 15 -7.34 -18.39 -7.86
CA LEU A 15 -7.42 -19.58 -7.01
C LEU A 15 -8.37 -20.64 -7.57
N ARG A 16 -9.31 -20.29 -8.46
CA ARG A 16 -10.28 -21.24 -9.05
C ARG A 16 -9.62 -22.25 -9.96
N ASN A 17 -8.42 -21.94 -10.46
CA ASN A 17 -7.64 -22.80 -11.36
C ASN A 17 -6.61 -23.67 -10.61
N ILE A 18 -6.55 -23.56 -9.28
CA ILE A 18 -5.69 -24.41 -8.44
C ILE A 18 -6.12 -25.87 -8.61
N GLY A 19 -5.15 -26.75 -8.93
CA GLY A 19 -5.37 -28.19 -9.08
C GLY A 19 -5.56 -28.68 -10.53
N ARG A 20 -5.74 -27.80 -11.51
CA ARG A 20 -5.88 -28.18 -12.94
C ARG A 20 -4.56 -28.23 -13.72
N GLY A 21 -3.41 -28.26 -13.01
CA GLY A 21 -2.07 -28.26 -13.63
C GLY A 21 -1.66 -26.97 -14.34
N ARG A 22 -2.50 -25.92 -14.34
CA ARG A 22 -2.23 -24.59 -14.93
C ARG A 22 -2.15 -23.49 -13.87
N LEU A 23 -1.34 -23.71 -12.84
CA LEU A 23 -1.00 -22.66 -11.87
C LEU A 23 -0.06 -21.65 -12.53
N LYS A 24 -0.66 -20.72 -13.27
CA LYS A 24 0.03 -19.55 -13.83
C LYS A 24 -0.54 -18.31 -13.15
N ASN A 25 0.33 -17.39 -12.77
CA ASN A 25 -0.12 -16.07 -12.34
C ASN A 25 -0.87 -15.37 -13.48
N ILE A 26 -1.96 -14.71 -13.15
CA ILE A 26 -2.71 -13.86 -14.09
C ILE A 26 -1.81 -12.71 -14.53
N ARG A 27 -1.10 -12.13 -13.55
CA ARG A 27 -0.26 -10.96 -13.72
C ARG A 27 0.89 -10.91 -12.71
N SER A 28 1.96 -10.23 -13.11
CA SER A 28 3.05 -9.79 -12.23
C SER A 28 3.13 -8.27 -12.27
N VAL A 29 3.40 -7.67 -11.12
CA VAL A 29 3.78 -6.26 -10.97
C VAL A 29 5.24 -6.24 -10.55
N ASP A 30 6.09 -5.64 -11.38
CA ASP A 30 7.53 -5.66 -11.20
C ASP A 30 8.04 -4.35 -10.57
N HIS A 31 8.90 -4.49 -9.57
CA HIS A 31 9.56 -3.41 -8.86
C HIS A 31 11.08 -3.58 -8.92
N LYS A 32 11.83 -2.50 -8.70
CA LYS A 32 13.30 -2.54 -8.75
C LYS A 32 13.93 -3.17 -7.49
N LYS A 33 13.14 -3.35 -6.44
CA LYS A 33 13.54 -3.95 -5.15
C LYS A 33 12.37 -4.70 -4.54
N ALA A 34 12.66 -5.44 -3.46
CA ALA A 34 11.70 -6.24 -2.69
C ALA A 34 10.34 -5.56 -2.49
N VAL A 35 9.28 -6.33 -2.76
CA VAL A 35 7.89 -5.92 -2.51
C VAL A 35 7.47 -6.48 -1.16
N HIS A 36 6.99 -5.61 -0.27
CA HIS A 36 6.68 -5.96 1.12
C HIS A 36 5.19 -6.13 1.39
N SER A 37 4.33 -5.64 0.50
CA SER A 37 2.89 -5.84 0.56
C SER A 37 2.25 -5.73 -0.82
N ALA A 38 1.16 -6.48 -0.98
CA ALA A 38 0.24 -6.38 -2.11
C ALA A 38 -1.18 -6.54 -1.55
N TYR A 39 -2.03 -5.52 -1.70
CA TYR A 39 -3.39 -5.52 -1.17
C TYR A 39 -4.38 -5.10 -2.25
N PHE A 40 -5.47 -5.85 -2.39
CA PHE A 40 -6.59 -5.45 -3.25
C PHE A 40 -7.34 -4.28 -2.62
N SER A 41 -7.91 -3.44 -3.47
CA SER A 41 -8.84 -2.41 -3.04
C SER A 41 -10.14 -3.03 -2.51
N PRO A 42 -10.98 -2.28 -1.78
CA PRO A 42 -12.23 -2.79 -1.23
C PRO A 42 -13.16 -3.43 -2.26
N SER A 43 -13.23 -2.91 -3.49
CA SER A 43 -14.01 -3.53 -4.57
C SER A 43 -13.31 -4.72 -5.25
N GLY A 44 -12.00 -4.85 -5.07
CA GLY A 44 -11.15 -5.80 -5.78
C GLY A 44 -10.70 -5.33 -7.17
N SER A 45 -11.11 -4.15 -7.63
CA SER A 45 -10.80 -3.65 -8.99
C SER A 45 -9.34 -3.18 -9.15
N PHE A 46 -8.65 -2.92 -8.04
CA PHE A 46 -7.27 -2.44 -8.04
C PHE A 46 -6.39 -3.27 -7.10
N LEU A 47 -5.10 -3.32 -7.41
CA LEU A 47 -4.07 -3.85 -6.50
C LEU A 47 -3.07 -2.74 -6.18
N ALA A 48 -2.80 -2.51 -4.90
CA ALA A 48 -1.72 -1.66 -4.42
C ALA A 48 -0.54 -2.50 -3.94
N THR A 49 0.66 -2.19 -4.41
CA THR A 49 1.92 -2.83 -3.97
C THR A 49 2.81 -1.80 -3.28
N SER A 50 3.63 -2.23 -2.32
CA SER A 50 4.62 -1.35 -1.67
C SER A 50 6.00 -1.95 -1.75
N SER A 51 6.96 -1.19 -2.29
CA SER A 51 8.33 -1.67 -2.51
C SER A 51 9.37 -0.84 -1.78
N PHE A 52 10.51 -1.48 -1.51
CA PHE A 52 11.71 -0.85 -1.00
C PHE A 52 12.42 0.05 -2.03
N ASP A 53 11.93 0.08 -3.28
CA ASP A 53 12.41 0.99 -4.32
C ASP A 53 11.91 2.44 -4.18
N ASN A 54 11.17 2.76 -3.10
CA ASN A 54 10.53 4.04 -2.82
C ASN A 54 9.29 4.29 -3.68
N SER A 55 8.54 3.24 -4.01
CA SER A 55 7.31 3.37 -4.78
C SER A 55 6.16 2.52 -4.28
N VAL A 56 4.95 3.04 -4.51
CA VAL A 56 3.70 2.31 -4.44
C VAL A 56 3.26 2.02 -5.87
N GLY A 57 3.13 0.74 -6.22
CA GLY A 57 2.55 0.34 -7.49
C GLY A 57 1.03 0.27 -7.40
N ILE A 58 0.34 0.63 -8.47
CA ILE A 58 -1.12 0.50 -8.60
C ILE A 58 -1.39 -0.22 -9.92
N ALA A 59 -2.08 -1.37 -9.84
CA ALA A 59 -2.50 -2.16 -10.99
C ALA A 59 -4.03 -2.15 -11.16
N SER A 60 -4.50 -2.09 -12.41
CA SER A 60 -5.92 -1.99 -12.81
C SER A 60 -6.22 -2.73 -14.12
N GLY A 61 -7.51 -2.83 -14.45
CA GLY A 61 -7.99 -3.51 -15.65
C GLY A 61 -8.47 -4.94 -15.35
N THR A 62 -9.13 -5.57 -16.33
CA THR A 62 -9.77 -6.88 -16.17
C THR A 62 -8.82 -7.95 -15.62
N ASP A 63 -7.57 -7.94 -16.10
CA ASP A 63 -6.49 -8.84 -15.68
C ASP A 63 -5.30 -8.10 -15.04
N PHE A 64 -5.54 -6.88 -14.50
CA PHE A 64 -4.53 -6.03 -13.85
C PHE A 64 -3.36 -5.62 -14.76
N GLU A 65 -3.60 -5.53 -16.07
CA GLU A 65 -2.59 -5.23 -17.09
C GLU A 65 -2.10 -3.78 -17.07
N GLU A 66 -2.93 -2.85 -16.63
CA GLU A 66 -2.56 -1.45 -16.50
C GLU A 66 -1.79 -1.25 -15.19
N THR A 67 -0.55 -0.82 -15.27
CA THR A 67 0.28 -0.57 -14.09
C THR A 67 0.74 0.87 -14.04
N SER A 68 0.85 1.40 -12.82
CA SER A 68 1.36 2.73 -12.56
C SER A 68 2.14 2.75 -11.26
N VAL A 69 3.03 3.73 -11.13
CA VAL A 69 3.97 3.81 -10.03
C VAL A 69 3.90 5.21 -9.44
N VAL A 70 3.69 5.29 -8.12
CA VAL A 70 3.69 6.52 -7.35
C VAL A 70 4.92 6.53 -6.46
N PHE A 71 5.82 7.48 -6.67
CA PHE A 71 6.98 7.64 -5.81
C PHE A 71 6.57 8.13 -4.41
N HIS A 72 7.06 7.45 -3.37
CA HIS A 72 6.86 7.84 -1.97
C HIS A 72 8.17 7.67 -1.18
N ASN A 73 8.37 8.46 -0.14
CA ASN A 73 9.65 8.47 0.58
C ASN A 73 9.76 7.30 1.58
N ASN A 74 10.22 6.13 1.09
CA ASN A 74 10.43 4.88 1.83
C ASN A 74 11.90 4.55 2.08
N LYS A 75 12.78 5.54 2.23
CA LYS A 75 14.19 5.30 2.55
C LYS A 75 14.36 4.90 4.02
N THR A 76 13.71 3.80 4.39
CA THR A 76 13.77 3.24 5.74
C THR A 76 15.17 2.67 5.99
N SER A 77 15.69 2.91 7.18
CA SER A 77 16.91 2.26 7.66
C SER A 77 16.57 0.85 8.18
N ARG A 78 17.60 0.08 8.55
CA ARG A 78 17.48 -1.32 9.01
C ARG A 78 16.52 -1.54 10.21
N TRP A 79 16.14 -0.48 10.92
CA TRP A 79 15.41 -0.56 12.19
C TRP A 79 13.93 -0.20 12.10
N ILE A 80 13.43 0.18 10.92
CA ILE A 80 12.02 0.56 10.73
C ILE A 80 11.31 -0.56 9.97
N SER A 81 10.11 -0.92 10.41
CA SER A 81 9.28 -1.87 9.69
C SER A 81 8.96 -1.34 8.29
N SER A 82 9.14 -2.15 7.24
CA SER A 82 8.84 -1.75 5.87
C SER A 82 7.44 -1.18 5.76
N PHE A 83 7.26 -0.02 5.12
CA PHE A 83 5.92 0.55 4.94
C PHE A 83 5.01 -0.42 4.19
N LYS A 84 3.80 -0.57 4.73
CA LYS A 84 2.72 -1.33 4.10
C LYS A 84 1.61 -0.33 3.77
N ALA A 85 1.51 0.05 2.51
CA ALA A 85 0.43 0.92 2.06
C ALA A 85 -0.89 0.18 2.19
N ILE A 86 -1.94 0.84 2.68
CA ILE A 86 -3.29 0.26 2.79
C ILE A 86 -4.27 1.07 1.96
N TRP A 87 -5.30 0.40 1.46
CA TRP A 87 -6.46 1.10 0.91
C TRP A 87 -7.26 1.76 2.03
N GLY A 88 -7.97 2.83 1.67
CA GLY A 88 -9.01 3.41 2.50
C GLY A 88 -10.28 2.57 2.50
N TRP A 89 -11.41 3.26 2.58
CA TRP A 89 -12.74 2.65 2.65
C TRP A 89 -13.31 2.29 1.27
N ASP A 90 -12.78 2.92 0.24
CA ASP A 90 -13.15 2.71 -1.15
C ASP A 90 -11.89 2.54 -2.02
N ASP A 91 -12.07 2.55 -3.33
CA ASP A 91 -11.00 2.46 -4.31
C ASP A 91 -10.28 3.80 -4.56
N SER A 92 -10.57 4.86 -3.81
CA SER A 92 -10.12 6.22 -4.13
C SER A 92 -8.74 6.55 -3.57
N TYR A 93 -8.42 6.06 -2.37
CA TYR A 93 -7.24 6.50 -1.63
C TYR A 93 -6.42 5.36 -1.03
N ILE A 94 -5.10 5.57 -1.01
CA ILE A 94 -4.12 4.69 -0.39
C ILE A 94 -3.33 5.51 0.65
N PHE A 95 -3.12 4.93 1.83
CA PHE A 95 -2.39 5.53 2.94
C PHE A 95 -1.06 4.82 3.14
N THR A 96 0.03 5.57 3.20
CA THR A 96 1.36 5.01 3.46
C THR A 96 2.21 5.95 4.30
N GLY A 97 3.10 5.38 5.10
CA GLY A 97 4.04 6.15 5.91
C GLY A 97 5.15 6.75 5.05
N ASN A 98 5.78 7.79 5.55
CA ASN A 98 6.96 8.37 4.94
C ASN A 98 8.04 8.74 5.96
N MET A 99 9.27 8.91 5.49
CA MET A 99 10.42 9.25 6.35
C MET A 99 10.38 10.67 6.93
N LYS A 100 9.42 11.52 6.56
CA LYS A 100 9.19 12.84 7.16
C LYS A 100 8.25 12.79 8.38
N ARG A 101 7.98 11.59 8.93
CA ARG A 101 7.07 11.38 10.08
C ARG A 101 5.63 11.81 9.75
N ALA A 102 5.20 11.47 8.54
CA ALA A 102 3.88 11.80 8.04
C ALA A 102 3.25 10.60 7.35
N VAL A 103 1.95 10.69 7.08
CA VAL A 103 1.21 9.74 6.25
C VAL A 103 0.94 10.38 4.90
N ASP A 104 1.51 9.83 3.83
CA ASP A 104 1.17 10.22 2.46
C ASP A 104 -0.21 9.64 2.09
N ILE A 105 -1.06 10.49 1.51
CA ILE A 105 -2.35 10.10 0.92
C ILE A 105 -2.20 10.10 -0.61
N ILE A 106 -2.24 8.92 -1.20
CA ILE A 106 -2.17 8.71 -2.65
C ILE A 106 -3.60 8.62 -3.17
N CYS A 107 -3.92 9.44 -4.18
CA CYS A 107 -5.16 9.34 -4.92
C CYS A 107 -4.99 8.35 -6.07
N GLN A 108 -5.79 7.28 -6.08
CA GLN A 108 -5.74 6.21 -7.07
C GLN A 108 -6.02 6.76 -8.48
N SER A 109 -7.04 7.61 -8.65
CA SER A 109 -7.44 8.12 -9.98
C SER A 109 -6.40 9.07 -10.58
N ARG A 110 -5.74 9.85 -9.74
CA ARG A 110 -4.67 10.78 -10.12
C ARG A 110 -3.28 10.14 -10.11
N LYS A 111 -3.14 8.92 -9.60
CA LYS A 111 -1.87 8.19 -9.45
C LYS A 111 -0.76 9.06 -8.85
N SER A 112 -1.11 9.82 -7.81
CA SER A 112 -0.20 10.81 -7.20
C SER A 112 -0.54 11.06 -5.73
N ILE A 113 0.47 11.51 -4.97
CA ILE A 113 0.28 11.96 -3.59
C ILE A 113 -0.44 13.31 -3.64
N ILE A 114 -1.62 13.39 -3.02
CA ILE A 114 -2.45 14.59 -3.00
C ILE A 114 -2.37 15.35 -1.67
N TRP A 115 -2.00 14.65 -0.58
CA TRP A 115 -1.98 15.24 0.75
C TRP A 115 -1.02 14.48 1.68
N ARG A 116 -0.66 15.12 2.80
CA ARG A 116 0.09 14.51 3.89
C ARG A 116 -0.56 14.81 5.23
N LEU A 117 -0.76 13.77 6.04
CA LEU A 117 -1.16 13.92 7.43
C LEU A 117 0.10 14.14 8.26
N GLU A 118 0.30 15.39 8.67
CA GLU A 118 1.43 15.85 9.46
C GLU A 118 0.94 16.45 10.76
N SER A 119 1.72 16.33 11.83
CA SER A 119 1.43 16.97 13.11
C SER A 119 2.73 17.13 13.90
N PRO A 120 2.91 18.26 14.62
CA PRO A 120 4.08 18.45 15.48
C PRO A 120 4.16 17.40 16.60
N TYR A 121 3.05 16.73 16.91
CA TYR A 121 3.00 15.68 17.91
C TYR A 121 3.45 14.31 17.38
N ILE A 122 3.63 14.14 16.06
CA ILE A 122 4.13 12.89 15.46
C ILE A 122 5.67 12.88 15.56
N THR A 123 6.17 12.28 16.63
CA THR A 123 7.62 12.28 16.94
C THR A 123 8.37 11.11 16.30
N ALA A 124 7.66 10.06 15.88
CA ALA A 124 8.23 8.88 15.22
C ALA A 124 7.50 8.55 13.91
N ILE A 125 8.13 7.69 13.09
CA ILE A 125 7.64 7.37 11.75
C ILE A 125 6.44 6.42 11.85
N PRO A 126 5.25 6.79 11.33
CA PRO A 126 4.11 5.89 11.25
C PRO A 126 4.36 4.85 10.16
N CYS A 127 4.31 3.55 10.51
CA CYS A 127 4.71 2.48 9.59
C CYS A 127 3.64 1.40 9.36
N ARG A 128 2.58 1.38 10.17
CA ARG A 128 1.43 0.48 10.04
C ARG A 128 0.15 1.27 10.20
N PHE A 129 -0.86 0.91 9.43
CA PHE A 129 -2.12 1.62 9.40
C PHE A 129 -3.29 0.63 9.41
N ALA A 130 -4.42 1.09 9.92
CA ALA A 130 -5.70 0.43 9.79
C ALA A 130 -6.77 1.51 9.54
N ALA A 131 -7.49 1.41 8.42
CA ALA A 131 -8.71 2.18 8.20
C ALA A 131 -9.82 1.52 9.02
N HIS A 132 -10.58 2.33 9.76
CA HIS A 132 -11.69 1.82 10.56
C HIS A 132 -12.77 1.21 9.64
N PRO A 133 -13.30 0.01 9.93
CA PRO A 133 -14.09 -0.75 8.96
C PRO A 133 -15.46 -0.14 8.61
N SER A 134 -16.07 0.64 9.50
CA SER A 134 -17.41 1.23 9.29
C SER A 134 -17.43 2.76 9.35
N GLU A 135 -16.70 3.34 10.30
CA GLU A 135 -16.48 4.79 10.38
C GLU A 135 -15.52 5.30 9.29
N VAL A 136 -16.09 5.71 8.15
CA VAL A 136 -15.36 6.31 7.04
C VAL A 136 -14.72 7.63 7.49
N GLY A 137 -13.46 7.84 7.13
CA GLY A 137 -12.67 8.99 7.56
C GLY A 137 -11.79 8.74 8.78
N THR A 138 -11.94 7.59 9.45
CA THR A 138 -11.18 7.26 10.67
C THR A 138 -10.03 6.30 10.41
N LEU A 139 -8.80 6.80 10.54
CA LEU A 139 -7.55 6.07 10.30
C LEU A 139 -6.76 5.95 11.59
N ALA A 140 -6.29 4.75 11.93
CA ALA A 140 -5.31 4.53 13.00
C ALA A 140 -3.93 4.22 12.41
N GLY A 141 -2.87 4.71 13.04
CA GLY A 141 -1.49 4.48 12.61
C GLY A 141 -0.56 4.24 13.79
N ALA A 142 0.26 3.20 13.70
CA ALA A 142 1.28 2.88 14.70
C ALA A 142 2.67 3.28 14.21
N THR A 143 3.49 3.83 15.12
CA THR A 143 4.85 4.30 14.81
C THR A 143 5.93 3.32 15.25
N SER A 144 7.13 3.47 14.68
CA SER A 144 8.32 2.74 15.11
C SER A 144 8.75 3.06 16.55
N GLY A 145 8.22 4.15 17.13
CA GLY A 145 8.46 4.57 18.52
C GLY A 145 7.44 4.01 19.51
N GLY A 146 6.51 3.16 19.08
CA GLY A 146 5.48 2.55 19.93
C GLY A 146 4.26 3.44 20.21
N GLN A 147 4.11 4.56 19.51
CA GLN A 147 2.93 5.42 19.64
C GLN A 147 1.84 5.01 18.64
N VAL A 148 0.59 5.31 18.98
CA VAL A 148 -0.56 5.19 18.08
C VAL A 148 -1.21 6.55 17.92
N TYR A 149 -1.49 6.92 16.67
CA TYR A 149 -2.21 8.13 16.30
C TYR A 149 -3.50 7.77 15.58
N THR A 150 -4.53 8.58 15.77
CA THR A 150 -5.80 8.47 15.07
C THR A 150 -6.10 9.77 14.34
N TRP A 151 -6.56 9.66 13.09
CA TRP A 151 -7.05 10.78 12.29
C TRP A 151 -8.52 10.54 11.98
N THR A 152 -9.32 11.59 12.09
CA THR A 152 -10.76 11.57 11.78
C THR A 152 -11.07 12.77 10.89
N LEU A 153 -11.98 12.60 9.92
CA LEU A 153 -12.59 13.74 9.25
C LEU A 153 -13.56 14.40 10.24
N GLN A 154 -13.43 15.71 10.44
CA GLN A 154 -14.44 16.52 11.13
C GLN A 154 -15.44 17.08 10.13
#